data_AF-A0A7W0TJV1-F1
#
_entry.id   AF-A0A7W0TJV1-F1
#
_cell.length_a   1.000
_cell.length_b   1.000
_cell.length_c   1.000
_cell.angle_alpha   90.00
_cell.angle_beta   90.00
_cell.angle_gamma   90.00
#
_symmetry.space_group_name_H-M   'P 1'
#
loop_
_entity.id
_entity.type
_entity.pdbx_description
1 polymer ?
#
loop_
_entity_poly.entity_id
_entity_poly.type
_entity_poly.pdbx_seq_one_letter_code
_entity_poly.pdbx_strand_id
1 'polypeptide(L)' 'MSAREAKMGQPMYDVIFIDSQGDETPLAQHVSDRDDAAAVAKHEAAERGVGRMVLPGSSKLPNCVCVVPVVSEAA' A
#
# COMPACT_ATOMS: atom_id res chain seq x y z
N MET A 1 1.59 7.45 36.79
CA MET A 1 2.36 6.57 35.90
C MET A 1 1.55 6.36 34.63
N SER A 2 1.73 7.18 33.60
CA SER A 2 1.07 6.96 32.30
C SER A 2 2.05 6.20 31.42
N ALA A 3 1.93 4.88 31.43
CA ALA A 3 2.68 4.01 30.55
C ALA A 3 2.27 4.34 29.10
N ARG A 4 3.11 5.13 28.43
CA ARG A 4 3.24 5.12 26.98
C ARG A 4 3.67 3.71 26.60
N GLU A 5 2.71 2.81 26.41
CA GLU A 5 2.96 1.61 25.64
C GLU A 5 3.17 2.06 24.20
N ALA A 6 4.45 2.22 23.83
CA ALA A 6 4.86 2.28 22.45
C ALA A 6 4.37 0.99 21.79
N LYS A 7 3.21 1.10 21.13
CA LYS A 7 2.52 0.02 20.45
C LYS A 7 3.50 -0.55 19.43
N MET A 8 3.99 -1.76 19.71
CA MET A 8 4.80 -2.56 18.78
C MET A 8 4.24 -2.43 17.37
N GLY A 9 5.14 -2.13 16.42
CA GLY A 9 4.86 -1.62 15.07
C GLY A 9 3.52 -2.04 14.51
N GLN A 10 2.56 -1.11 14.47
CA GLN A 10 1.35 -1.33 13.68
C GLN A 10 1.79 -1.48 12.22
N PRO A 11 1.34 -2.52 11.50
CA PRO A 11 1.67 -2.67 10.09
C PRO A 11 1.14 -1.45 9.35
N MET A 12 2.04 -0.67 8.78
CA MET A 12 1.70 0.43 7.89
C MET A 12 1.58 -0.13 6.47
N TYR A 13 0.87 0.58 5.61
CA TYR A 13 0.63 0.18 4.25
C TYR A 13 0.88 1.35 3.31
N ASP A 14 1.68 1.11 2.29
CA ASP A 14 1.85 2.02 1.17
C ASP A 14 1.00 1.53 0.00
N VAL A 15 0.45 2.46 -0.75
CA VAL A 15 -0.30 2.18 -1.97
C VAL A 15 0.50 2.73 -3.13
N ILE A 16 0.86 1.86 -4.07
CA ILE A 16 1.75 2.18 -5.19
C ILE A 16 1.05 1.78 -6.49
N PHE A 17 0.99 2.69 -7.45
CA PHE A 17 0.61 2.41 -8.82
C PHE A 17 1.83 2.03 -9.65
N ILE A 18 1.74 0.97 -10.43
CA ILE A 18 2.76 0.55 -11.38
C ILE A 18 2.18 0.75 -12.77
N ASP A 19 2.80 1.62 -13.55
CA ASP A 19 2.30 1.94 -14.88
C ASP A 19 2.66 0.87 -15.93
N SER A 20 2.39 1.16 -17.20
CA SER A 20 2.71 0.26 -18.31
C SER A 20 4.20 0.09 -18.59
N GLN A 21 5.02 1.06 -18.14
CA GLN A 21 6.47 1.07 -18.28
C GLN A 21 7.16 0.38 -17.10
N GLY A 22 6.40 0.09 -16.04
CA GLY A 22 6.91 -0.48 -14.79
C GLY A 22 7.34 0.59 -13.78
N ASP A 23 7.03 1.86 -14.04
CA ASP A 23 7.35 2.95 -13.13
C ASP A 23 6.38 2.97 -11.95
N GLU A 24 6.97 3.06 -10.75
CA GLU A 24 6.25 3.03 -9.48
C GLU A 24 5.90 4.45 -9.05
N THR A 25 4.61 4.73 -8.94
CA THR A 25 4.06 6.00 -8.45
C THR A 25 3.42 5.79 -7.08
N PRO A 26 3.94 6.40 -6.00
CA PRO A 26 3.30 6.33 -4.69
C PRO A 26 1.97 7.12 -4.71
N LEU A 27 0.89 6.46 -4.32
CA LEU A 27 -0.47 7.03 -4.23
C LEU A 27 -0.84 7.39 -2.80
N ALA A 28 -0.50 6.52 -1.85
CA ALA A 28 -0.62 6.78 -0.42
C ALA A 28 0.55 6.13 0.31
N GLN A 29 0.96 6.73 1.43
CA GLN A 29 2.10 6.25 2.21
C GLN A 29 1.75 6.22 3.69
N HIS A 30 2.30 5.25 4.42
CA HIS A 30 2.16 5.07 5.86
C HIS A 30 0.70 4.99 6.36
N VAL A 31 -0.18 4.37 5.55
CA VAL A 31 -1.58 4.15 5.95
C VAL A 31 -1.59 3.12 7.07
N SER A 32 -2.12 3.47 8.24
CA SER A 32 -2.11 2.61 9.42
C SER A 32 -3.21 1.55 9.41
N ASP A 33 -4.21 1.70 8.54
CA ASP A 33 -5.32 0.78 8.37
C ASP A 33 -5.27 0.08 7.00
N ARG A 34 -5.43 -1.24 7.02
CA ARG A 34 -5.36 -2.07 5.81
C ARG A 34 -6.55 -1.84 4.88
N ASP A 35 -7.73 -1.66 5.45
CA ASP A 35 -8.97 -1.48 4.69
C ASP A 35 -8.99 -0.09 4.03
N ASP A 36 -8.45 0.93 4.72
CA ASP A 36 -8.25 2.25 4.12
C ASP A 36 -7.26 2.19 2.95
N ALA A 37 -6.12 1.50 3.11
CA ALA A 37 -5.15 1.32 2.03
C ALA A 37 -5.75 0.57 0.84
N ALA A 38 -6.58 -0.45 1.10
CA ALA A 38 -7.29 -1.19 0.07
C ALA A 38 -8.38 -0.33 -0.61
N ALA A 39 -9.06 0.56 0.12
CA ALA A 39 -10.05 1.47 -0.44
C ALA A 39 -9.39 2.49 -1.37
N VAL A 40 -8.26 3.08 -0.97
CA VAL A 40 -7.45 3.97 -1.82
C VAL A 40 -7.00 3.23 -3.07
N ALA A 41 -6.47 2.01 -2.91
CA ALA A 41 -6.01 1.21 -4.04
C ALA A 41 -7.15 0.92 -5.03
N LYS A 42 -8.35 0.57 -4.55
CA LYS A 42 -9.52 0.34 -5.39
C LYS A 42 -10.00 1.61 -6.10
N HIS A 43 -10.01 2.74 -5.41
CA HIS A 43 -10.42 4.01 -5.99
C HIS A 43 -9.48 4.43 -7.12
N GLU A 44 -8.18 4.45 -6.86
CA GLU A 44 -7.17 4.77 -7.87
C GLU A 44 -7.15 3.79 -9.04
N ALA A 45 -7.38 2.50 -8.76
CA ALA A 45 -7.51 1.49 -9.80
C ALA A 45 -8.71 1.76 -10.71
N ALA A 46 -9.84 2.17 -10.14
CA ALA A 46 -11.04 2.50 -10.90
C ALA A 46 -10.86 3.78 -11.73
N GLU A 47 -10.32 4.85 -11.14
CA GLU A 47 -10.05 6.13 -11.82
C GLU A 47 -9.11 5.96 -13.02
N ARG A 48 -8.09 5.10 -12.88
CA ARG A 48 -7.10 4.83 -13.94
C ARG A 48 -7.54 3.73 -14.91
N GLY A 49 -8.68 3.08 -14.68
CA GLY A 49 -9.17 1.98 -15.49
C GLY A 49 -8.33 0.69 -15.41
N VAL A 50 -7.55 0.52 -14.34
CA VAL A 50 -6.64 -0.61 -14.13
C VAL A 50 -7.28 -1.65 -13.21
N GLY A 51 -7.83 -2.72 -13.78
CA GLY A 51 -8.68 -3.69 -13.07
C GLY A 51 -7.96 -4.79 -12.26
N ARG A 52 -6.68 -4.63 -11.90
CA ARG A 52 -5.91 -5.70 -11.23
C ARG A 52 -5.34 -5.23 -9.90
N MET A 53 -5.89 -5.77 -8.82
CA MET A 53 -5.37 -5.62 -7.47
C MET A 53 -4.38 -6.77 -7.22
N VAL A 54 -3.11 -6.45 -6.96
CA VAL A 54 -2.04 -7.44 -6.82
C VAL A 54 -1.66 -7.57 -5.35
N LEU A 55 -1.68 -8.80 -4.83
CA LEU A 55 -1.27 -9.10 -3.46
C LEU A 55 0.26 -9.04 -3.31
N PRO A 56 0.77 -8.64 -2.13
CA PRO A 56 2.19 -8.71 -1.85
C PRO A 56 2.71 -10.14 -2.05
N GLY A 57 3.70 -10.31 -2.93
CA GLY A 57 4.27 -11.60 -3.34
C GLY A 57 3.86 -12.10 -4.72
N SER A 58 2.87 -11.48 -5.37
CA SER A 58 2.60 -11.72 -6.80
C SER A 58 3.58 -10.93 -7.68
N SER A 59 3.92 -11.48 -8.85
CA SER A 59 4.73 -10.78 -9.86
C SER A 59 4.05 -9.45 -10.20
N LYS A 60 4.70 -8.33 -9.88
CA LYS A 60 4.22 -6.98 -10.18
C LYS A 60 3.93 -6.90 -11.69
N LEU A 61 2.66 -6.83 -12.06
CA LEU A 61 2.23 -6.72 -13.45
C LEU A 61 2.13 -5.24 -13.83
N PRO A 62 2.48 -4.85 -15.07
CA PRO A 62 2.27 -3.49 -15.53
C PRO A 62 0.78 -3.11 -15.48
N ASN A 63 0.49 -1.83 -15.24
CA ASN A 63 -0.86 -1.28 -15.05
C ASN A 63 -1.61 -1.91 -13.86
N CYS A 64 -1.05 -1.82 -12.66
CA CYS A 64 -1.71 -2.30 -11.45
C CYS A 64 -1.53 -1.35 -10.26
N VAL A 65 -2.42 -1.46 -9.28
CA VAL A 65 -2.26 -0.79 -7.98
C VAL A 65 -1.97 -1.86 -6.92
N CYS A 66 -0.92 -1.64 -6.15
CA CYS A 66 -0.41 -2.54 -5.13
C CYS A 66 -0.56 -1.92 -3.75
N VAL A 67 -0.97 -2.73 -2.78
CA VAL A 67 -0.89 -2.40 -1.35
C VAL A 67 0.29 -3.15 -0.76
N VAL A 68 1.28 -2.42 -0.28
CA VAL A 68 2.55 -2.95 0.22
C VAL A 68 2.61 -2.73 1.73
N PRO A 69 2.71 -3.80 2.55
CA PRO A 69 2.94 -3.64 3.98
C PRO A 69 4.35 -3.09 4.21
N VAL A 70 4.43 -1.97 4.90
CA VAL A 70 5.65 -1.37 5.40
C VAL A 70 5.85 -1.87 6.83
N VAL A 71 6.76 -2.82 6.99
CA VAL A 71 7.35 -3.08 8.29
C VAL A 71 8.28 -1.91 8.58
N SER A 72 7.90 -1.08 9.55
CA SER A 72 8.82 -0.10 10.11
C SER A 72 9.92 -0.90 10.81
N GLU A 73 11.00 -1.17 10.08
CA GLU A 73 12.21 -1.75 10.64
C GLU A 73 12.73 -0.70 11.62
N ALA A 74 12.47 -0.93 12.91
CA ALA A 74 12.99 -0.11 13.99
C ALA A 74 14.52 -0.27 13.99
N ALA A 75 15.19 0.62 13.26
CA ALA A 75 16.63 0.82 13.31
C ALA A 75 17.01 1.67 14.54
#